data_AF-A0A3N5WIE7-F1
#
_entry.id   AF-A0A3N5WIE7-F1
#
_cell.length_a   1.000
_cell.length_b   1.000
_cell.length_c   1.000
_cell.angle_alpha   90.00
_cell.angle_beta   90.00
_cell.angle_gamma   90.00
#
_symmetry.space_group_name_H-M   'P 1'
#
loop_
_entity.id
_entity.type
_entity.pdbx_description
1 polymer ?
#
loop_
_entity_poly.entity_id
_entity_poly.type
_entity_poly.pdbx_seq_one_letter_code
_entity_poly.pdbx_strand_id
1 'polypeptide(L)'
;MGGMETRGLLRRALLLALLLASVSAIFAWSIMRDPRSGRQVVERVMLAQARSISDLITESGVHASEIYSLWEDGLAERLLDNARWVAYQDSLSPLASADLRRIAAVHGLGRVNLFDRDGTRIATSAPHREEAGLVPRHDPIDTCIRPILEGRAQSYRVGFKEARFHGGMRFAVAVARPRGGAVAVNV
;
A
#
# COMPACT_ATOMS: atom_id res chain seq x y z
N MET A 1 17.22 -7.67 -95.27
CA MET A 1 15.89 -7.19 -94.78
C MET A 1 15.70 -7.35 -93.25
N GLY A 2 16.74 -7.19 -92.41
CA GLY A 2 16.63 -7.39 -90.93
C GLY A 2 16.68 -6.12 -90.06
N GLY A 3 16.81 -4.93 -90.65
CA GLY A 3 17.02 -3.66 -89.90
C GLY A 3 15.74 -2.93 -89.47
N MET A 4 14.57 -3.33 -89.98
CA MET A 4 13.30 -2.63 -89.70
C MET A 4 12.55 -3.20 -88.48
N GLU A 5 12.64 -4.51 -88.23
CA GLU A 5 12.02 -5.15 -87.06
C GLU A 5 12.76 -4.82 -85.75
N THR A 6 14.09 -4.72 -85.79
CA THR A 6 14.92 -4.40 -84.62
C THR A 6 14.64 -3.00 -84.06
N ARG A 7 14.33 -2.02 -84.92
CA ARG A 7 13.93 -0.66 -84.49
C ARG A 7 12.56 -0.64 -83.79
N GLY A 8 11.64 -1.51 -84.20
CA GLY A 8 10.33 -1.66 -83.55
C GLY A 8 10.42 -2.28 -82.16
N LEU A 9 11.27 -3.31 -82.02
CA LEU A 9 11.54 -3.97 -80.74
C LEU A 9 12.25 -3.03 -79.76
N LEU A 10 13.25 -2.26 -80.22
CA LEU A 10 13.93 -1.26 -79.41
C LEU A 10 13.00 -0.17 -78.88
N ARG A 11 12.07 0.34 -79.71
CA ARG A 11 11.07 1.34 -79.27
C ARG A 11 10.13 0.78 -78.21
N ARG A 12 9.67 -0.47 -78.35
CA ARG A 12 8.81 -1.13 -77.37
C ARG A 12 9.54 -1.37 -76.04
N ALA A 13 10.79 -1.82 -76.10
CA ALA A 13 11.63 -2.00 -74.91
C ALA A 13 11.87 -0.67 -74.17
N LEU A 14 12.11 0.41 -74.91
CA LEU A 14 12.31 1.74 -74.33
C LEU A 14 11.05 2.27 -73.63
N LEU A 15 9.88 2.07 -74.23
CA LEU A 15 8.59 2.46 -73.63
C LEU A 15 8.29 1.64 -72.35
N LEU A 16 8.55 0.34 -72.37
CA LEU A 16 8.43 -0.53 -71.19
C LEU A 16 9.36 -0.10 -70.06
N ALA A 17 10.62 0.23 -70.37
CA ALA A 17 11.58 0.71 -69.39
C ALA A 17 11.14 2.05 -68.77
N LEU A 18 10.64 2.99 -69.58
CA LEU A 18 10.10 4.26 -69.10
C LEU A 18 8.88 4.08 -68.19
N LEU A 19 7.99 3.15 -68.52
CA LEU A 19 6.79 2.87 -67.73
C LEU A 19 7.14 2.21 -66.39
N LEU A 20 8.10 1.27 -66.38
CA LEU A 20 8.64 0.70 -65.13
C LEU A 20 9.36 1.75 -64.27
N ALA A 21 10.09 2.67 -64.89
CA ALA A 21 10.77 3.74 -64.18
C ALA A 21 9.77 4.73 -63.56
N SER A 22 8.71 5.11 -64.27
CA SER A 22 7.69 6.02 -63.75
C SER A 22 6.89 5.40 -62.60
N VAL A 23 6.50 4.12 -62.72
CA VAL A 23 5.84 3.39 -61.64
C VAL A 23 6.75 3.30 -60.41
N SER A 24 8.02 2.93 -60.58
CA SER A 24 8.99 2.89 -59.49
C SER A 24 9.17 4.26 -58.81
N ALA A 25 9.19 5.35 -59.57
CA ALA A 25 9.32 6.69 -59.02
C ALA A 25 8.09 7.11 -58.20
N ILE A 26 6.88 6.76 -58.64
CA ILE A 26 5.64 7.02 -57.89
C ILE A 26 5.64 6.25 -56.58
N PHE A 27 6.06 4.97 -56.58
CA PHE A 27 6.18 4.19 -55.36
C PHE A 27 7.22 4.76 -54.40
N ALA A 28 8.41 5.13 -54.89
CA ALA A 28 9.45 5.75 -54.08
C ALA A 28 8.96 7.07 -53.46
N TRP A 29 8.27 7.90 -54.23
CA TRP A 29 7.69 9.16 -53.75
C TRP A 29 6.62 8.95 -52.67
N SER A 30 5.76 7.96 -52.85
CA SER A 30 4.72 7.59 -51.87
C SER A 30 5.34 7.15 -50.55
N ILE A 31 6.35 6.27 -50.61
CA ILE A 31 7.06 5.75 -49.43
C ILE A 31 7.80 6.88 -48.70
N MET A 32 8.38 7.83 -49.42
CA MET A 32 9.08 8.98 -48.83
C MET A 32 8.15 10.00 -48.16
N ARG A 33 6.89 10.11 -48.59
CA ARG A 33 5.91 11.02 -47.95
C ARG A 33 5.21 10.42 -46.72
N ASP A 34 5.04 9.11 -46.68
CA ASP A 34 4.32 8.40 -45.61
C ASP A 34 5.09 8.01 -44.31
N PRO A 35 6.35 8.42 -44.02
CA PRO A 35 6.98 8.11 -42.72
C PRO A 35 6.42 8.95 -41.56
N ARG A 36 5.80 10.10 -41.84
CA ARG A 36 5.34 11.06 -40.83
C ARG A 36 3.98 10.70 -40.25
N SER A 37 3.09 10.13 -41.05
CA SER A 37 1.77 9.64 -40.65
C SER A 37 1.90 8.46 -39.68
N GLY A 38 2.74 7.47 -40.00
CA GLY A 38 2.99 6.30 -39.15
C GLY A 38 3.55 6.67 -37.78
N ARG A 39 4.52 7.59 -37.71
CA ARG A 39 5.06 8.09 -36.43
C ARG A 39 4.00 8.80 -35.59
N GLN A 40 3.17 9.65 -36.19
CA GLN A 40 2.12 10.38 -35.47
C GLN A 40 0.97 9.48 -34.99
N VAL A 41 0.67 8.40 -35.72
CA VAL A 41 -0.31 7.40 -35.28
C VAL A 41 0.25 6.60 -34.10
N VAL A 42 1.49 6.12 -34.21
CA VAL A 42 2.17 5.40 -33.11
C VAL A 42 2.30 6.29 -31.88
N GLU A 43 2.74 7.55 -32.04
CA GLU A 43 2.86 8.52 -30.94
C GLU A 43 1.50 8.77 -30.26
N ARG A 44 0.41 8.93 -31.02
CA ARG A 44 -0.93 9.10 -30.46
C ARG A 44 -1.40 7.87 -29.68
N VAL A 45 -1.18 6.67 -30.21
CA VAL A 45 -1.53 5.42 -29.52
C VAL A 45 -0.72 5.25 -28.24
N MET A 46 0.58 5.54 -28.29
CA MET A 46 1.46 5.49 -27.12
C MET A 46 1.07 6.52 -26.06
N LEU A 47 0.73 7.75 -26.46
CA LEU A 47 0.26 8.79 -25.53
C LEU A 47 -1.09 8.42 -24.90
N ALA A 48 -2.02 7.86 -25.67
CA ALA A 48 -3.29 7.37 -25.16
C ALA A 48 -3.09 6.21 -24.17
N GLN A 49 -2.20 5.28 -24.48
CA GLN A 49 -1.86 4.16 -23.62
C GLN A 49 -1.15 4.62 -22.33
N ALA A 50 -0.20 5.55 -22.43
CA ALA A 50 0.49 6.12 -21.28
C ALA A 50 -0.49 6.84 -20.33
N ARG A 51 -1.47 7.58 -20.88
CA ARG A 51 -2.54 8.20 -20.08
C ARG A 51 -3.41 7.15 -19.40
N SER A 52 -3.87 6.14 -20.12
CA SER A 52 -4.67 5.05 -19.55
C SER A 52 -3.91 4.29 -18.44
N ILE A 53 -2.61 4.05 -18.60
CA ILE A 53 -1.77 3.45 -17.56
C ILE A 53 -1.67 4.40 -16.35
N SER A 54 -1.45 5.69 -16.58
CA SER A 54 -1.39 6.69 -15.50
C SER A 54 -2.70 6.74 -14.72
N ASP A 55 -3.84 6.80 -15.41
CA ASP A 55 -5.16 6.84 -14.80
C ASP A 55 -5.43 5.56 -14.00
N LEU A 56 -5.05 4.39 -14.54
CA LEU A 56 -5.14 3.11 -13.81
C LEU A 56 -4.26 3.09 -12.56
N ILE A 57 -3.04 3.62 -12.63
CA ILE A 57 -2.14 3.70 -11.47
C ILE A 57 -2.72 4.64 -10.42
N THR A 58 -3.23 5.81 -10.82
CA THR A 58 -3.83 6.78 -9.91
C THR A 58 -5.08 6.20 -9.25
N GLU A 59 -5.99 5.63 -10.04
CA GLU A 59 -7.22 5.00 -9.55
C GLU A 59 -6.92 3.83 -8.61
N SER A 60 -5.97 2.97 -8.99
CA SER A 60 -5.51 1.85 -8.15
C SER A 60 -4.85 2.34 -6.87
N GLY A 61 -4.13 3.46 -6.90
CA GLY A 61 -3.52 4.08 -5.73
C GLY A 61 -4.56 4.63 -4.76
N VAL A 62 -5.59 5.31 -5.26
CA VAL A 62 -6.72 5.78 -4.46
C VAL A 62 -7.46 4.60 -3.83
N HIS A 63 -7.85 3.61 -4.64
CA HIS A 63 -8.49 2.39 -4.15
C HIS A 63 -7.65 1.64 -3.11
N ALA A 64 -6.34 1.51 -3.33
CA ALA A 64 -5.44 0.89 -2.37
C ALA A 64 -5.41 1.66 -1.04
N SER A 65 -5.40 2.99 -1.09
CA SER A 65 -5.48 3.83 0.11
C SER A 65 -6.80 3.66 0.85
N GLU A 66 -7.92 3.61 0.12
CA GLU A 66 -9.25 3.41 0.71
C GLU A 66 -9.39 2.04 1.37
N ILE A 67 -8.97 0.98 0.69
CA ILE A 67 -8.95 -0.38 1.23
C ILE A 67 -8.07 -0.43 2.49
N TYR A 68 -6.92 0.24 2.45
CA TYR A 68 -6.01 0.30 3.59
C TYR A 68 -6.64 1.03 4.79
N SER A 69 -7.30 2.17 4.57
CA SER A 69 -8.04 2.89 5.61
C SER A 69 -9.17 2.04 6.20
N LEU A 70 -9.96 1.37 5.37
CA LEU A 70 -11.04 0.48 5.81
C LEU A 70 -10.48 -0.67 6.67
N TRP A 71 -9.36 -1.25 6.26
CA TRP A 71 -8.69 -2.31 7.00
C TRP A 71 -8.16 -1.81 8.36
N GLU A 72 -7.56 -0.62 8.40
CA GLU A 72 -7.11 -0.02 9.67
C GLU A 72 -8.28 0.31 10.61
N ASP A 73 -9.40 0.80 10.07
CA ASP A 73 -10.60 1.10 10.85
C ASP A 73 -11.19 -0.15 11.47
N GLY A 74 -11.34 -1.22 10.68
CA GLY A 74 -11.80 -2.52 11.18
C GLY A 74 -10.83 -3.13 12.21
N LEU A 75 -9.53 -2.96 12.01
CA LEU A 75 -8.53 -3.40 13.00
C LEU A 75 -8.62 -2.59 14.30
N ALA A 76 -8.79 -1.28 14.19
CA ALA A 76 -8.94 -0.39 15.34
C ALA A 76 -10.19 -0.74 16.15
N GLU A 77 -11.34 -0.93 15.49
CA GLU A 77 -12.59 -1.31 16.11
C GLU A 77 -12.45 -2.62 16.89
N ARG A 78 -11.94 -3.68 16.23
CA ARG A 78 -11.71 -4.98 16.87
C ARG A 78 -10.79 -4.88 18.08
N LEU A 79 -9.69 -4.14 17.97
CA LEU A 79 -8.75 -3.99 19.08
C LEU A 79 -9.33 -3.15 20.22
N LEU A 80 -10.10 -2.11 19.91
CA LEU A 80 -10.76 -1.27 20.92
C LEU A 80 -11.80 -2.07 21.69
N ASP A 81 -12.57 -2.92 21.02
CA ASP A 81 -13.56 -3.77 21.68
C ASP A 81 -12.90 -4.81 22.59
N ASN A 82 -11.82 -5.43 22.14
CA ASN A 82 -11.02 -6.31 23.01
C ASN A 82 -10.43 -5.54 24.20
N ALA A 83 -9.94 -4.31 23.99
CA ALA A 83 -9.38 -3.49 25.06
C ALA A 83 -10.46 -3.08 26.08
N ARG A 84 -11.66 -2.68 25.62
CA ARG A 84 -12.82 -2.38 26.48
C ARG A 84 -13.26 -3.60 27.27
N TRP A 85 -13.32 -4.75 26.63
CA TRP A 85 -13.66 -6.01 27.28
C TRP A 85 -12.64 -6.38 28.37
N VAL A 86 -11.34 -6.23 28.10
CA VAL A 86 -10.29 -6.41 29.11
C VAL A 86 -10.46 -5.42 30.28
N ALA A 87 -10.71 -4.14 29.99
CA ALA A 87 -10.94 -3.12 31.02
C ALA A 87 -12.16 -3.46 31.88
N TYR A 88 -13.23 -4.00 31.28
CA TYR A 88 -14.41 -4.46 31.97
C TYR A 88 -14.10 -5.67 32.87
N GLN A 89 -13.42 -6.70 32.35
CA GLN A 89 -13.03 -7.88 33.15
C GLN A 89 -12.16 -7.49 34.35
N ASP A 90 -11.18 -6.61 34.15
CA ASP A 90 -10.33 -6.07 35.21
C ASP A 90 -11.09 -5.26 36.27
N SER A 91 -12.22 -4.66 35.89
CA SER A 91 -13.10 -3.97 36.83
C SER A 91 -13.88 -4.92 37.74
N LEU A 92 -14.18 -6.14 37.27
CA LEU A 92 -14.86 -7.18 38.04
C LEU A 92 -13.89 -7.86 39.01
N SER A 93 -12.69 -8.19 38.54
CA SER A 93 -11.61 -8.77 39.34
C SER A 93 -10.27 -8.34 38.76
N PRO A 94 -9.30 -7.86 39.58
CA PRO A 94 -7.98 -7.48 39.08
C PRO A 94 -7.35 -8.60 38.25
N LEU A 95 -6.97 -8.29 37.00
CA LEU A 95 -6.35 -9.28 36.12
C LEU A 95 -4.85 -9.39 36.39
N ALA A 96 -4.38 -10.63 36.56
CA ALA A 96 -2.95 -10.91 36.63
C ALA A 96 -2.36 -11.10 35.23
N SER A 97 -1.02 -11.02 35.12
CA SER A 97 -0.29 -11.28 33.88
C SER A 97 -0.59 -12.66 33.26
N ALA A 98 -0.99 -13.65 34.08
CA ALA A 98 -1.41 -14.97 33.60
C ALA A 98 -2.77 -14.92 32.86
N ASP A 99 -3.72 -14.14 33.36
CA ASP A 99 -5.00 -13.93 32.69
C ASP A 99 -4.82 -13.19 31.39
N LEU A 100 -4.00 -12.13 31.39
CA LEU A 100 -3.70 -11.37 30.18
C LEU A 100 -3.02 -12.23 29.11
N ARG A 101 -2.16 -13.18 29.49
CA ARG A 101 -1.58 -14.17 28.56
C ARG A 101 -2.65 -15.03 27.90
N ARG A 102 -3.56 -15.57 28.71
CA ARG A 102 -4.67 -16.41 28.22
C ARG A 102 -5.59 -15.61 27.30
N ILE A 103 -5.95 -14.39 27.69
CA ILE A 103 -6.76 -13.49 26.87
C ILE A 103 -6.05 -13.19 25.55
N ALA A 104 -4.77 -12.82 25.58
CA ALA A 104 -4.01 -12.52 24.37
C ALA A 104 -3.98 -13.73 23.42
N ALA A 105 -3.76 -14.94 23.95
CA ALA A 105 -3.76 -16.16 23.15
C ALA A 105 -5.14 -16.48 22.53
N VAL A 106 -6.22 -16.36 23.31
CA VAL A 106 -7.59 -16.66 22.85
C VAL A 106 -8.08 -15.66 21.80
N HIS A 107 -7.76 -14.38 21.98
CA HIS A 107 -8.23 -13.29 21.12
C HIS A 107 -7.25 -12.93 20.00
N GLY A 108 -6.13 -13.66 19.87
CA GLY A 108 -5.10 -13.40 18.86
C GLY A 108 -4.46 -12.01 18.98
N LEU A 109 -4.25 -11.53 20.22
CA LEU A 109 -3.63 -10.24 20.51
C LEU A 109 -2.12 -10.43 20.68
N GLY A 110 -1.33 -9.51 20.15
CA GLY A 110 0.13 -9.53 20.29
C GLY A 110 0.56 -9.24 21.73
N ARG A 111 0.06 -8.15 22.31
CA ARG A 111 0.37 -7.76 23.69
C ARG A 111 -0.76 -6.97 24.32
N VAL A 112 -1.03 -7.29 25.58
CA VAL A 112 -1.96 -6.56 26.46
C VAL A 112 -1.18 -6.05 27.65
N ASN A 113 -1.29 -4.76 27.94
CA ASN A 113 -0.69 -4.13 29.11
C ASN A 113 -1.76 -3.40 29.91
N LEU A 114 -1.69 -3.54 31.24
CA LEU A 114 -2.46 -2.75 32.18
C LEU A 114 -1.56 -1.73 32.84
N PHE A 115 -2.03 -0.49 32.88
CA PHE A 115 -1.36 0.63 33.52
C PHE A 115 -2.26 1.22 34.59
N ASP A 116 -1.68 1.63 35.72
CA ASP A 116 -2.38 2.43 36.72
C ASP A 116 -2.50 3.92 36.31
N ARG A 117 -3.01 4.74 37.23
CA ARG A 117 -3.26 6.18 37.01
C ARG A 117 -1.98 6.97 36.78
N ASP A 118 -0.88 6.50 37.35
CA ASP A 118 0.44 7.13 37.25
C ASP A 118 1.19 6.67 35.97
N GLY A 119 0.58 5.78 35.19
CA GLY A 119 1.18 5.20 33.99
C GLY A 119 2.13 4.05 34.27
N THR A 120 2.17 3.53 35.50
CA THR A 120 3.00 2.37 35.86
C THR A 120 2.33 1.09 35.35
N ARG A 121 3.11 0.23 34.68
CA ARG A 121 2.62 -1.05 34.16
C ARG A 121 2.43 -2.05 35.31
N ILE A 122 1.18 -2.37 35.64
CA ILE A 122 0.83 -3.30 36.73
C ILE A 122 0.77 -4.76 36.28
N ALA A 123 0.44 -5.02 35.01
CA ALA A 123 0.36 -6.37 34.45
C ALA A 123 0.60 -6.37 32.94
N THR A 124 1.06 -7.50 32.41
CA THR A 124 1.31 -7.67 30.98
C THR A 124 1.12 -9.12 30.51
N SER A 125 0.63 -9.29 29.29
CA SER A 125 0.58 -10.61 28.64
C SER A 125 1.97 -11.11 28.20
N ALA A 126 3.00 -10.26 28.17
CA ALA A 126 4.35 -10.66 27.74
C ALA A 126 5.40 -10.25 28.79
N PRO A 127 5.53 -10.99 29.90
CA PRO A 127 6.50 -10.66 30.95
C PRO A 127 7.93 -10.92 30.45
N HIS A 128 8.66 -9.83 30.21
CA HIS A 128 10.13 -9.62 30.22
C HIS A 128 11.12 -10.64 29.61
N ARG A 129 10.75 -11.86 29.21
CA ARG A 129 11.69 -12.80 28.57
C ARG A 129 12.23 -12.28 27.23
N GLU A 130 11.48 -11.40 26.56
CA GLU A 130 11.90 -10.71 25.32
C GLU A 130 12.64 -9.38 25.58
N GLU A 131 12.66 -8.87 26.83
CA GLU A 131 13.08 -7.48 27.13
C GLU A 131 14.45 -7.42 27.87
N ALA A 132 15.00 -8.57 28.27
CA ALA A 132 16.30 -8.64 28.94
C ALA A 132 17.45 -8.30 27.98
N GLY A 133 18.01 -7.09 28.14
CA GLY A 133 19.19 -6.62 27.38
C GLY A 133 18.90 -5.73 26.17
N LEU A 134 17.64 -5.38 25.90
CA LEU A 134 17.27 -4.52 24.77
C LEU A 134 16.90 -3.10 25.23
N VAL A 135 17.48 -2.09 24.57
CA VAL A 135 17.13 -0.69 24.81
C VAL A 135 15.79 -0.38 24.14
N PRO A 136 14.77 0.08 24.88
CA PRO A 136 13.49 0.42 24.29
C PRO A 136 13.62 1.62 23.36
N ARG A 137 13.09 1.50 22.13
CA ARG A 137 13.10 2.63 21.18
C ARG A 137 12.19 3.77 21.62
N HIS A 138 11.04 3.45 22.24
CA HIS A 138 9.97 4.40 22.58
C HIS A 138 9.35 4.08 23.94
N ASP A 139 8.80 5.10 24.62
CA ASP A 139 8.00 4.93 25.85
C ASP A 139 6.51 4.73 25.52
N PRO A 140 5.87 3.64 25.99
CA PRO A 140 4.44 3.42 25.82
C PRO A 140 3.55 4.48 26.49
N ILE A 141 4.02 5.16 27.55
CA ILE A 141 3.28 6.23 28.22
C ILE A 141 3.04 7.38 27.25
N ASP A 142 4.12 7.92 26.70
CA ASP A 142 4.10 9.12 25.86
C ASP A 142 3.36 8.93 24.53
N THR A 143 3.40 7.71 23.99
CA THR A 143 2.94 7.40 22.64
C THR A 143 1.55 6.76 22.59
N CYS A 144 1.12 6.08 23.66
CA CYS A 144 -0.10 5.25 23.60
C CYS A 144 -1.18 5.64 24.60
N ILE A 145 -0.80 6.01 25.83
CA ILE A 145 -1.78 6.13 26.92
C ILE A 145 -1.89 7.53 27.52
N ARG A 146 -0.96 8.45 27.24
CA ARG A 146 -1.02 9.81 27.80
C ARG A 146 -2.36 10.54 27.61
N PRO A 147 -3.01 10.55 26.43
CA PRO A 147 -4.33 11.16 26.29
C PRO A 147 -5.41 10.58 27.22
N ILE A 148 -5.24 9.31 27.61
CA ILE A 148 -6.15 8.60 28.52
C ILE A 148 -5.83 8.94 29.98
N LEU A 149 -4.55 8.94 30.34
CA LEU A 149 -4.11 9.29 31.70
C LEU A 149 -4.44 10.75 32.05
N GLU A 150 -4.41 11.65 31.06
CA GLU A 150 -4.78 13.06 31.20
C GLU A 150 -6.31 13.29 31.15
N GLY A 151 -7.11 12.23 31.01
CA GLY A 151 -8.57 12.33 30.94
C GLY A 151 -9.12 12.98 29.67
N ARG A 152 -8.28 13.20 28.65
CA ARG A 152 -8.69 13.82 27.38
C ARG A 152 -9.44 12.86 26.46
N ALA A 153 -9.29 11.55 26.65
CA ALA A 153 -9.97 10.53 25.86
C ALA A 153 -10.27 9.25 26.66
N GLN A 154 -11.41 8.62 26.37
CA GLN A 154 -11.78 7.30 26.92
C GLN A 154 -11.18 6.14 26.10
N SER A 155 -10.86 6.40 24.84
CA SER A 155 -10.21 5.47 23.92
C SER A 155 -9.30 6.23 22.98
N TYR A 156 -8.18 5.64 22.60
CA TYR A 156 -7.19 6.25 21.73
C TYR A 156 -6.65 5.23 20.71
N ARG A 157 -6.78 5.54 19.43
CA ARG A 157 -6.14 4.82 18.33
C ARG A 157 -4.73 5.37 18.16
N VAL A 158 -3.72 4.55 18.42
CA VAL A 158 -2.32 4.92 18.18
C VAL A 158 -1.99 4.71 16.70
N GLY A 159 -2.56 3.66 16.10
CA GLY A 159 -2.26 3.25 14.72
C GLY A 159 -1.01 2.39 14.66
N PHE A 160 -0.41 2.32 13.48
CA PHE A 160 0.83 1.60 13.27
C PHE A 160 2.03 2.34 13.87
N LYS A 161 2.84 1.59 14.61
CA LYS A 161 4.10 2.06 15.19
C LYS A 161 5.17 0.98 15.14
N GLU A 162 6.43 1.37 15.22
CA GLU A 162 7.50 0.39 15.37
C GLU A 162 7.38 -0.40 16.68
N ALA A 163 7.73 -1.67 16.62
CA ALA A 163 7.85 -2.50 17.80
C ALA A 163 8.96 -1.96 18.73
N ARG A 164 8.69 -1.95 20.04
CA ARG A 164 9.56 -1.32 21.05
C ARG A 164 10.97 -1.92 21.12
N PHE A 165 11.09 -3.22 20.86
CA PHE A 165 12.31 -4.01 21.09
C PHE A 165 12.78 -4.80 19.86
N HIS A 166 11.93 -5.01 18.86
CA HIS A 166 12.23 -5.79 17.67
C HIS A 166 11.94 -4.99 16.41
N GLY A 167 12.43 -5.45 15.26
CA GLY A 167 12.00 -4.91 13.97
C GLY A 167 10.52 -5.22 13.70
N GLY A 168 9.88 -4.36 12.90
CA GLY A 168 8.50 -4.55 12.45
C GLY A 168 7.52 -3.51 13.00
N MET A 169 6.34 -3.46 12.39
CA MET A 169 5.25 -2.56 12.74
C MET A 169 4.21 -3.30 13.60
N ARG A 170 3.57 -2.56 14.51
CA ARG A 170 2.48 -3.03 15.36
C ARG A 170 1.36 -2.02 15.32
N PHE A 171 0.12 -2.49 15.24
CA PHE A 171 -1.03 -1.62 15.37
C PHE A 171 -1.49 -1.62 16.82
N ALA A 172 -1.63 -0.45 17.43
CA ALA A 172 -1.98 -0.34 18.85
C ALA A 172 -3.17 0.59 19.11
N VAL A 173 -3.90 0.26 20.17
CA VAL A 173 -4.97 1.07 20.73
C VAL A 173 -4.86 1.09 22.25
N ALA A 174 -5.51 2.05 22.87
CA ALA A 174 -5.65 2.10 24.31
C ALA A 174 -7.05 2.55 24.74
N VAL A 175 -7.48 2.12 25.92
CA VAL A 175 -8.75 2.53 26.55
C VAL A 175 -8.58 2.83 28.03
N ALA A 176 -9.42 3.72 28.56
CA ALA A 176 -9.46 4.03 29.98
C ALA A 176 -9.92 2.81 30.79
N ARG A 177 -9.32 2.63 31.97
CA ARG A 177 -9.77 1.64 32.95
C ARG A 177 -10.80 2.28 33.90
N PRO A 178 -11.89 1.58 34.27
CA PRO A 178 -12.86 2.09 35.26
C PRO A 178 -12.23 2.43 36.62
N ARG A 179 -11.19 1.70 37.02
CA ARG A 179 -10.45 1.94 38.27
C ARG A 179 -9.37 3.05 38.13
N GLY A 180 -9.24 3.63 36.94
CA GLY A 180 -8.22 4.58 36.55
C GLY A 180 -6.99 3.91 35.92
N GLY A 181 -6.25 4.69 35.13
CA GLY A 181 -5.19 4.19 34.27
C GLY A 181 -5.72 3.74 32.90
N ALA A 182 -4.96 2.86 32.23
CA ALA A 182 -5.25 2.48 30.85
C ALA A 182 -5.01 0.99 30.58
N VAL A 183 -5.75 0.45 29.62
CA VAL A 183 -5.44 -0.82 28.95
C VAL A 183 -4.87 -0.49 27.58
N ALA A 184 -3.69 -1.02 27.25
CA ALA A 184 -3.13 -0.91 25.90
C ALA A 184 -3.04 -2.29 25.26
N VAL A 185 -3.51 -2.39 24.02
CA VAL A 185 -3.56 -3.64 23.25
C VAL A 185 -2.90 -3.42 21.89
N ASN A 186 -2.17 -4.43 21.40
CA ASN A 186 -1.66 -4.43 20.03
C ASN A 186 -1.80 -5.80 19.35
N VAL A 187 -1.58 -5.77 18.03
CA VAL A 187 -1.29 -6.93 17.17
C VAL A 187 0.07 -6.74 16.52
#